data_AF-A0AAJ2NSX9-F1
#
_entry.id   AF-A0AAJ2NSX9-F1
#
_cell.length_a   1.000
_cell.length_b   1.000
_cell.length_c   1.000
_cell.angle_alpha   90.00
_cell.angle_beta   90.00
_cell.angle_gamma   90.00
#
_symmetry.space_group_name_H-M   'P 1'
#
loop_
_entity.id
_entity.type
_entity.pdbx_description
1 polymer ?
#
loop_
_entity_poly.entity_id
_entity_poly.type
_entity_poly.pdbx_seq_one_letter_code
_entity_poly.pdbx_strand_id
1 'polypeptide(L)'
;LSASQKRNLASEINARIIDRTQLILDIFAQRARSKEGKLQVELAQLQYILPRLAGQGTALSRLGGGIGTRGPGETKLESDRRHIRRRID
;
A
#
# COMPACT_ATOMS: atom_id res chain seq x y z
N LEU A 1 12.07 8.04 0.54
CA LEU A 1 12.33 7.33 1.80
C LEU A 1 12.12 5.84 1.57
N SER A 2 12.92 4.98 2.17
CA SER A 2 12.61 3.55 2.22
C SER A 2 11.36 3.31 3.07
N ALA A 3 10.71 2.15 2.89
CA ALA A 3 9.54 1.78 3.69
C ALA A 3 9.87 1.65 5.19
N SER A 4 11.09 1.26 5.54
CA SER A 4 11.56 1.19 6.92
C SER A 4 11.76 2.58 7.53
N GLN A 5 12.43 3.50 6.81
CA GLN A 5 12.62 4.88 7.26
C GLN A 5 11.29 5.59 7.52
N LYS A 6 10.32 5.43 6.61
CA LYS A 6 8.98 6.02 6.77
C LYS A 6 8.28 5.48 8.02
N ARG A 7 8.44 4.18 8.33
CA ARG A 7 7.84 3.56 9.51
C ARG A 7 8.46 4.05 10.80
N ASN A 8 9.79 4.14 10.84
CA ASN A 8 10.51 4.64 12.01
C ASN A 8 10.15 6.11 12.27
N LEU A 9 10.09 6.96 11.24
CA LEU A 9 9.64 8.34 11.41
C LEU A 9 8.19 8.42 11.89
N ALA A 10 7.33 7.53 11.42
CA ALA A 10 5.93 7.48 11.85
C ALA A 10 5.74 6.98 13.30
N SER A 11 6.70 6.25 13.89
CA SER A 11 6.63 5.89 15.32
C SER A 11 7.04 7.03 16.23
N GLU A 12 7.98 7.86 15.79
CA GLU A 12 8.51 8.98 16.58
C GLU A 12 7.71 10.29 16.41
N ILE A 13 7.13 10.49 15.23
CA ILE A 13 6.47 11.75 14.86
C ILE A 13 4.96 11.54 14.82
N ASN A 14 4.22 12.27 15.66
CA ASN A 14 2.76 12.29 15.66
C ASN A 14 2.19 13.15 14.52
N ALA A 15 2.63 12.91 13.29
CA ALA A 15 2.17 13.59 12.09
C ALA A 15 2.24 12.66 10.87
N ARG A 16 1.47 12.99 9.84
CA ARG A 16 1.49 12.24 8.59
C ARG A 16 2.83 12.43 7.87
N ILE A 17 3.58 11.34 7.70
CA ILE A 17 4.82 11.32 6.93
C ILE A 17 4.53 11.08 5.44
N ILE A 18 4.84 12.08 4.60
CA ILE A 18 4.68 12.02 3.14
C ILE A 18 6.09 12.13 2.53
N ASP A 19 6.45 11.19 1.66
CA ASP A 19 7.69 11.30 0.89
C ASP A 19 7.44 12.02 -0.45
N ARG A 20 8.53 12.41 -1.13
CA ARG A 20 8.46 13.14 -2.40
C ARG A 20 7.59 12.42 -3.44
N THR A 21 7.69 11.09 -3.54
CA THR A 21 6.93 10.32 -4.52
C THR A 21 5.44 10.34 -4.23
N GLN A 22 5.03 10.14 -2.97
CA GLN A 22 3.63 10.26 -2.57
C GLN A 22 3.09 11.66 -2.84
N LEU A 23 3.84 12.71 -2.51
CA LEU A 23 3.43 14.09 -2.77
C LEU A 23 3.19 14.34 -4.28
N ILE A 24 4.10 13.86 -5.14
CA ILE A 24 3.95 13.98 -6.60
C ILE A 24 2.70 13.24 -7.08
N LEU A 25 2.48 12.02 -6.60
CA LEU A 25 1.29 11.23 -6.97
C LEU A 25 -0.01 11.90 -6.49
N ASP A 26 -0.02 12.52 -5.32
CA ASP A 26 -1.17 13.26 -4.80
C ASP A 26 -1.46 14.49 -5.67
N ILE A 27 -0.42 15.23 -6.10
CA ILE A 27 -0.55 16.35 -7.03
C ILE A 27 -1.08 15.87 -8.40
N PHE A 28 -0.56 14.77 -8.91
CA PHE A 28 -1.02 14.21 -10.19
C PHE A 28 -2.47 13.76 -10.12
N ALA A 29 -2.89 13.13 -9.02
CA ALA A 29 -4.28 12.73 -8.82
C ALA A 29 -5.24 13.93 -8.81
N GLN A 30 -4.83 15.05 -8.19
CA GLN A 30 -5.61 16.29 -8.21
C GLN A 30 -5.70 16.92 -9.60
N ARG A 31 -4.68 16.73 -10.45
CA ARG A 31 -4.59 17.36 -11.78
C ARG A 31 -5.11 16.49 -12.92
N ALA A 32 -5.21 15.17 -12.75
CA ALA A 32 -5.67 14.25 -13.78
C ALA A 32 -7.14 14.47 -14.14
N ARG A 33 -7.39 15.09 -15.31
CA ARG A 33 -8.76 15.34 -15.82
C ARG A 33 -9.24 14.29 -16.81
N SER A 34 -8.37 13.84 -17.71
CA SER A 34 -8.71 12.82 -18.72
C SER A 34 -8.84 11.44 -18.10
N LYS A 35 -9.62 10.56 -18.76
CA LYS A 35 -9.75 9.15 -18.35
C LYS A 35 -8.40 8.44 -18.35
N GLU A 36 -7.60 8.67 -19.39
CA GLU A 36 -6.25 8.12 -19.52
C GLU A 36 -5.33 8.61 -18.40
N GLY A 37 -5.32 9.91 -18.11
CA GLY A 37 -4.49 10.47 -17.05
C GLY A 37 -4.87 9.91 -15.67
N LYS A 38 -6.17 9.74 -15.41
CA LYS A 38 -6.63 9.10 -14.17
C LYS A 38 -6.14 7.65 -14.05
N LEU A 39 -6.20 6.88 -15.13
CA LEU A 39 -5.71 5.50 -15.18
C LEU A 39 -4.20 5.43 -14.94
N GLN A 40 -3.42 6.31 -15.57
CA GLN A 40 -1.96 6.36 -15.38
C GLN A 40 -1.58 6.71 -13.94
N VAL A 41 -2.29 7.67 -13.33
CA VAL A 41 -2.04 8.03 -11.92
C VAL A 41 -2.42 6.89 -10.99
N GLU A 42 -3.56 6.24 -11.23
CA GLU A 42 -3.98 5.08 -10.45
C GLU A 42 -2.96 3.93 -10.55
N LEU A 43 -2.50 3.62 -11.76
CA LEU A 43 -1.46 2.62 -11.98
C LEU A 43 -0.18 2.95 -11.19
N ALA A 44 0.27 4.20 -11.25
CA ALA A 44 1.45 4.66 -10.53
C ALA A 44 1.27 4.58 -9.00
N GLN A 45 0.08 4.89 -8.49
CA GLN A 45 -0.27 4.73 -7.07
C GLN A 45 -0.25 3.26 -6.65
N LEU A 46 -0.82 2.36 -7.44
CA LEU A 46 -0.81 0.91 -7.18
C LEU A 46 0.62 0.36 -7.14
N GLN A 47 1.46 0.72 -8.11
CA GLN A 47 2.88 0.34 -8.16
C GLN A 47 3.67 0.89 -6.97
N TYR A 48 3.37 2.12 -6.52
CA TYR A 48 4.02 2.71 -5.34
C TYR A 48 3.63 1.99 -4.03
N ILE A 49 2.36 1.61 -3.88
CA ILE A 49 1.83 0.98 -2.67
C ILE A 49 2.25 -0.49 -2.56
N LEU A 50 2.24 -1.24 -3.66
CA LEU A 50 2.49 -2.69 -3.68
C LEU A 50 3.73 -3.16 -2.86
N PRO A 51 4.94 -2.59 -3.05
CA PRO A 51 6.11 -2.99 -2.25
C PRO A 51 6.05 -2.51 -0.80
N ARG A 52 5.18 -1.54 -0.47
CA ARG A 52 5.04 -0.92 0.86
C ARG A 52 3.98 -1.59 1.75
N LEU A 53 3.10 -2.43 1.18
CA LEU A 53 2.06 -3.19 1.92
C LEU A 53 2.63 -4.04 3.05
N ALA A 54 3.78 -4.68 2.82
CA ALA A 54 4.41 -5.55 3.81
C ALA A 54 4.78 -4.80 5.09
N GLY A 55 5.10 -3.50 4.97
CA GLY A 55 5.47 -2.67 6.12
C GLY A 55 4.30 -2.21 6.98
N GLN A 56 3.07 -2.38 6.51
CA GLN A 56 1.82 -2.15 7.25
C GLN A 56 1.26 -3.44 7.86
N GLY A 57 1.90 -4.60 7.60
CA GLY A 57 1.38 -5.94 7.86
C GLY A 57 1.31 -6.38 9.33
N THR A 58 1.89 -5.65 10.28
CA THR A 58 1.78 -6.00 11.73
C THR A 58 0.34 -5.93 12.24
N ALA A 59 -0.54 -5.17 11.58
CA ALA A 59 -1.98 -5.16 11.85
C ALA A 59 -2.75 -6.26 11.07
N LEU A 60 -2.27 -6.64 9.88
CA LEU A 60 -2.95 -7.57 8.96
C LEU A 60 -2.59 -9.05 9.18
N SER A 61 -1.48 -9.31 9.89
CA SER A 61 -0.95 -10.66 10.11
C SER A 61 -1.64 -11.44 11.24
N ARG A 62 -2.45 -10.79 12.07
CA ARG A 62 -2.93 -11.37 13.34
C ARG A 62 -4.23 -12.17 13.27
N LEU A 63 -4.86 -12.29 12.11
CA LEU A 63 -6.10 -13.08 11.96
C LEU A 63 -5.85 -14.61 11.90
N GLY A 64 -4.60 -15.08 11.90
CA GLY A 64 -4.25 -16.51 11.82
C GLY A 64 -3.49 -17.07 13.02
N GLY A 65 -3.56 -16.43 14.18
CA GLY A 65 -2.75 -16.75 15.37
C GLY A 65 -3.38 -17.72 16.38
N GLY A 66 -4.21 -18.68 15.94
CA GLY A 66 -4.83 -19.66 16.82
C GLY A 66 -4.80 -21.07 16.21
N ILE A 67 -4.18 -22.01 16.91
CA ILE A 67 -4.15 -23.45 16.60
C ILE A 67 -5.59 -23.91 16.27
N GLY A 68 -5.85 -24.27 15.00
CA GLY A 68 -7.06 -25.02 14.62
C GLY A 68 -8.08 -24.36 13.68
N THR A 69 -7.91 -23.11 13.21
CA THR A 69 -8.91 -22.54 12.28
C THR A 69 -8.60 -22.91 10.82
N ARG A 70 -9.40 -23.82 10.26
CA ARG A 70 -9.51 -24.13 8.81
C ARG A 70 -10.07 -22.92 8.04
N GLY A 71 -9.31 -21.84 7.96
CA GLY A 71 -9.56 -20.72 7.07
C GLY A 71 -8.76 -20.85 5.78
N PRO A 72 -9.10 -20.12 4.70
CA PRO A 72 -8.33 -20.12 3.46
C PRO A 72 -6.86 -19.83 3.80
N GLY A 73 -5.94 -20.69 3.38
CA GLY A 73 -4.51 -20.63 3.75
C GLY A 73 -3.75 -19.39 3.27
N GLU A 74 -4.46 -18.40 2.72
CA GLU A 74 -3.92 -17.13 2.24
C GLU A 74 -4.09 -16.04 3.30
N THR A 75 -3.01 -15.33 3.62
CA THR A 75 -3.06 -14.17 4.52
C THR A 75 -3.77 -12.98 3.87
N LYS A 76 -4.35 -12.09 4.67
CA LYS A 76 -4.96 -10.85 4.16
C LYS A 76 -3.98 -10.02 3.31
N LEU A 77 -2.70 -10.00 3.72
CA LEU A 77 -1.62 -9.35 2.97
C LEU A 77 -1.40 -9.95 1.58
N GLU A 78 -1.45 -11.28 1.46
CA GLU A 78 -1.32 -11.97 0.18
C GLU A 78 -2.53 -11.69 -0.72
N SER A 79 -3.73 -11.71 -0.15
CA SER A 79 -4.97 -11.39 -0.87
C SER A 79 -4.95 -9.96 -1.44
N ASP A 80 -4.51 -8.99 -0.63
CA ASP A 80 -4.41 -7.58 -1.04
C ASP A 80 -3.31 -7.40 -2.10
N ARG A 81 -2.16 -8.07 -1.97
CA ARG A 81 -1.10 -8.09 -3.01
C ARG A 81 -1.62 -8.67 -4.32
N ARG A 82 -2.36 -9.77 -4.27
CA ARG A 82 -2.95 -10.40 -5.47
C ARG A 82 -3.98 -9.50 -6.12
N HIS A 83 -4.82 -8.82 -5.34
CA HIS A 83 -5.79 -7.87 -5.88
C HIS A 83 -5.10 -6.70 -6.58
N ILE A 84 -4.06 -6.11 -5.97
CA ILE A 84 -3.31 -5.00 -6.58
C ILE A 84 -2.60 -5.45 -7.87
N ARG A 85 -1.98 -6.63 -7.89
CA ARG A 85 -1.35 -7.18 -9.12
C ARG A 85 -2.37 -7.32 -10.25
N ARG A 86 -3.54 -7.89 -9.97
CA ARG A 86 -4.64 -8.01 -10.96
C ARG A 86 -5.20 -6.68 -11.47
N ARG A 87 -4.96 -5.56 -10.76
CA ARG A 87 -5.35 -4.22 -11.22
C ARG A 87 -4.24 -3.53 -12.02
N ILE A 88 -3.00 -4.02 -11.90
CA ILE A 88 -1.83 -3.53 -12.64
C ILE A 88 -1.75 -4.22 -14.01
N ASP A 89 -2.07 -5.52 -14.06
CA ASP A 89 -2.20 -6.33 -15.27
C ASP A 89 -3.45 -5.93 -16.09
#